data_AF-A0A954Z1X3-F1
#
_entry.id   AF-A0A954Z1X3-F1
#
_cell.length_a   1.000
_cell.length_b   1.000
_cell.length_c   1.000
_cell.angle_alpha   90.00
_cell.angle_beta   90.00
_cell.angle_gamma   90.00
#
_symmetry.space_group_name_H-M   'P 1'
#
loop_
_entity.id
_entity.type
_entity.pdbx_description
1 polymer ?
#
loop_
_entity_poly.entity_id
_entity_poly.type
_entity_poly.pdbx_seq_one_letter_code
_entity_poly.pdbx_strand_id
1 'polypeptide(L)'
;MSTTDVSQFGRLLNGRHPCVMIVTPEEAHALGVIREAVMRTSLFCRTWKISGGLRDGLVTDQPPIPDTDHPAAALYYLLRLNEISVDIFLDLACHLSDARTLRLLRDLIEQRSKRGGQVVLIDHSDNYPDIIRREATPFEIRLPDDDEISRLVRSTLRRLNSDKPITAEITADEFQLILRHLSGLTRGQIERIITETIADDAKFDISDLSIIAQRKRQMISASGLLEFVGAPATLEEIGGMDRLKAWLGKRENVFSKQARAFGLPAPRGILLLGVQGAGKSYCAKAIATAWKRPLVRMDVGALYDRYIGESERRLRDALHQSERMAPVVLWIDEIEKA
;
A
#
# COMPACT_ATOMS: atom_id res chain seq x y z
N MET A 1 -6.62 -11.69 6.94
CA MET A 1 -5.91 -10.44 7.28
C MET A 1 -4.48 -10.77 7.67
N SER A 2 -3.51 -9.92 7.33
CA SER A 2 -2.12 -10.04 7.78
C SER A 2 -2.07 -9.97 9.31
N THR A 3 -1.62 -11.05 9.95
CA THR A 3 -1.41 -11.10 11.41
C THR A 3 -0.37 -10.09 11.88
N THR A 4 0.45 -9.59 10.96
CA THR A 4 1.49 -8.61 11.22
C THR A 4 0.90 -7.24 11.54
N ASP A 5 0.03 -6.69 10.69
CA ASP A 5 -0.48 -5.31 10.85
C ASP A 5 -1.31 -5.18 12.13
N VAL A 6 -2.13 -6.19 12.46
CA VAL A 6 -2.88 -6.27 13.72
C VAL A 6 -1.94 -6.24 14.93
N SER A 7 -0.85 -7.01 14.87
CA SER A 7 0.14 -7.04 15.95
C SER A 7 0.91 -5.72 16.07
N GLN A 8 1.21 -5.05 14.96
CA GLN A 8 1.88 -3.75 14.95
C GLN A 8 0.98 -2.66 15.51
N PHE A 9 -0.27 -2.60 15.07
CA PHE A 9 -1.26 -1.68 15.61
C PHE A 9 -1.52 -1.95 17.10
N GLY A 10 -1.58 -3.22 17.50
CA GLY A 10 -1.66 -3.62 18.91
C GLY A 10 -0.51 -3.07 19.78
N ARG A 11 0.70 -2.93 19.23
CA ARG A 11 1.81 -2.26 19.96
C ARG A 11 1.55 -0.76 20.15
N LEU A 12 0.92 -0.08 19.19
CA LEU A 12 0.54 1.33 19.34
C LEU A 12 -0.58 1.52 20.38
N LEU A 13 -1.55 0.60 20.40
CA LEU A 13 -2.59 0.57 21.44
C LEU A 13 -1.97 0.38 22.83
N ASN A 14 -1.11 -0.63 22.98
CA ASN A 14 -0.45 -0.93 24.26
C ASN A 14 0.52 0.17 24.69
N GLY A 15 1.20 0.82 23.73
CA GLY A 15 2.05 1.98 23.94
C GLY A 15 1.30 3.26 24.28
N ARG A 16 -0.05 3.24 24.27
CA ARG A 16 -0.92 4.39 24.57
C ARG A 16 -0.61 5.63 23.73
N HIS A 17 -0.30 5.42 22.45
CA HIS A 17 -0.16 6.53 21.51
C HIS A 17 -1.52 7.24 21.42
N PRO A 18 -1.62 8.53 21.78
CA PRO A 18 -2.92 9.19 21.94
C PRO A 18 -3.63 9.47 20.62
N CYS A 19 -2.86 9.63 19.54
CA CYS A 19 -3.37 9.82 18.19
C CYS A 19 -2.56 8.98 17.22
N VAL A 20 -3.25 8.20 16.38
CA VAL A 20 -2.65 7.43 15.28
C VAL A 20 -3.26 7.90 13.97
N MET A 21 -2.41 8.14 12.97
CA MET A 21 -2.82 8.59 11.66
C MET A 21 -2.55 7.50 10.63
N ILE A 22 -3.58 7.09 9.89
CA ILE A 22 -3.52 6.09 8.84
C ILE A 22 -3.98 6.75 7.57
N VAL A 23 -3.08 6.89 6.60
CA VAL A 23 -3.46 7.41 5.30
C VAL A 23 -3.43 6.26 4.31
N THR A 24 -4.59 5.88 3.78
CA THR A 24 -4.72 4.67 2.94
C THR A 24 -5.98 4.72 2.08
N PRO A 25 -5.93 4.23 0.83
CA PRO A 25 -7.14 3.98 0.05
C PRO A 25 -7.88 2.70 0.50
N GLU A 26 -7.29 1.87 1.36
CA GLU A 26 -7.86 0.60 1.83
C GLU A 26 -8.60 0.74 3.18
N GLU A 27 -9.55 1.67 3.25
CA GLU A 27 -10.29 2.01 4.49
C GLU A 27 -10.87 0.77 5.20
N ALA A 28 -11.56 -0.10 4.46
CA ALA A 28 -12.18 -1.31 5.01
C ALA A 28 -11.16 -2.25 5.67
N HIS A 29 -9.95 -2.35 5.10
CA HIS A 29 -8.89 -3.15 5.67
C HIS A 29 -8.31 -2.51 6.93
N ALA A 30 -8.03 -1.20 6.89
CA ALA A 30 -7.55 -0.46 8.05
C ALA A 30 -8.52 -0.57 9.24
N LEU A 31 -9.82 -0.39 8.99
CA LEU A 31 -10.87 -0.60 9.99
C LEU A 31 -10.84 -2.02 10.57
N GLY A 32 -10.74 -3.04 9.71
CA GLY A 32 -10.68 -4.42 10.19
C GLY A 32 -9.44 -4.71 11.05
N VAL A 33 -8.27 -4.16 10.69
CA VAL A 33 -7.03 -4.26 11.48
C VAL A 33 -7.19 -3.64 12.86
N ILE A 34 -7.74 -2.42 12.93
CA ILE A 34 -7.98 -1.72 14.18
C ILE A 34 -8.99 -2.48 15.02
N ARG A 35 -10.13 -2.89 14.44
CA ARG A 35 -11.18 -3.65 15.13
C ARG A 35 -10.64 -4.94 15.72
N GLU A 36 -9.89 -5.72 14.94
CA GLU A 36 -9.30 -6.96 15.44
C GLU A 36 -8.31 -6.72 16.58
N ALA A 37 -7.51 -5.65 16.49
CA ALA A 37 -6.58 -5.28 17.56
C ALA A 37 -7.33 -4.83 18.83
N VAL A 38 -8.41 -4.06 18.68
CA VAL A 38 -9.24 -3.59 19.80
C VAL A 38 -10.04 -4.72 20.44
N MET A 39 -10.53 -5.70 19.68
CA MET A 39 -11.21 -6.89 20.22
C MET A 39 -10.35 -7.72 21.18
N ARG A 40 -9.02 -7.58 21.12
CA ARG A 40 -8.08 -8.22 22.05
C ARG A 40 -7.89 -7.41 23.34
N THR A 41 -8.63 -6.31 23.50
CA THR A 41 -8.60 -5.40 24.64
C THR A 41 -10.00 -5.25 25.23
N SER A 42 -10.11 -4.61 26.40
CA SER A 42 -11.40 -4.25 27.01
C SER A 42 -11.84 -2.82 26.67
N LEU A 43 -11.27 -2.20 25.64
CA LEU A 43 -11.58 -0.83 25.26
C LEU A 43 -12.83 -0.76 24.41
N PHE A 44 -13.62 0.30 24.60
CA PHE A 44 -14.70 0.61 23.68
C PHE A 44 -14.13 1.03 22.33
N CYS A 45 -14.78 0.63 21.25
CA CYS A 45 -14.44 1.09 19.90
C CYS A 45 -15.57 1.92 19.35
N ARG A 46 -15.27 3.08 18.79
CA ARG A 46 -16.25 3.90 18.08
C ARG A 46 -15.75 4.24 16.70
N THR A 47 -16.67 4.36 15.76
CA THR A 47 -16.34 4.83 14.41
C THR A 47 -17.23 6.01 14.08
N TRP A 48 -16.63 7.06 13.55
CA TRP A 48 -17.32 8.23 13.03
C TRP A 48 -17.11 8.33 11.53
N LYS A 49 -18.17 8.66 10.80
CA LYS A 49 -18.12 9.04 9.39
C LYS A 49 -19.12 10.15 9.12
N ILE A 50 -18.79 11.06 8.20
CA ILE A 50 -19.67 12.18 7.86
C ILE A 50 -21.08 11.74 7.41
N SER A 51 -21.17 10.62 6.68
CA SER A 51 -22.43 10.12 6.12
C SER A 51 -23.39 9.51 7.15
N GLY A 52 -22.96 9.34 8.40
CA GLY A 52 -23.85 8.75 9.39
C GLY A 52 -23.37 8.83 10.83
N GLY A 53 -22.58 9.84 11.17
CA GLY A 53 -22.16 10.15 12.53
C GLY A 53 -21.41 9.04 13.27
N LEU A 54 -21.40 9.20 14.60
CA LEU A 54 -20.70 8.35 15.54
C LEU A 54 -21.52 7.08 15.82
N ARG A 55 -20.88 5.92 15.80
CA ARG A 55 -21.52 4.62 16.09
C ARG A 55 -20.55 3.68 16.80
N ASP A 56 -21.06 2.56 17.28
CA ASP A 56 -20.22 1.46 17.77
C ASP A 56 -19.29 0.96 16.66
N GLY A 57 -18.01 0.84 17.00
CA GLY A 57 -16.96 0.46 16.06
C GLY A 57 -16.77 -1.05 15.89
N LEU A 58 -17.39 -1.88 16.72
CA LEU A 58 -17.29 -3.35 16.67
C LEU A 58 -18.57 -4.02 16.14
N VAL A 59 -19.73 -3.39 16.32
CA VAL A 59 -21.03 -3.94 15.93
C VAL A 59 -21.61 -3.18 14.72
N THR A 60 -21.81 -3.90 13.61
CA THR A 60 -22.14 -3.32 12.30
C THR A 60 -23.55 -2.72 12.20
N ASP A 61 -24.49 -3.13 13.06
CA ASP A 61 -25.93 -2.79 12.95
C ASP A 61 -26.46 -1.88 14.07
N GLN A 62 -25.57 -1.26 14.86
CA GLN A 62 -26.03 -0.28 15.84
C GLN A 62 -26.40 1.03 15.16
N PRO A 63 -27.54 1.64 15.53
CA PRO A 63 -27.92 2.94 15.01
C PRO A 63 -26.87 3.98 15.42
N PRO A 64 -26.61 4.97 14.56
CA PRO A 64 -25.70 6.04 14.93
C PRO A 64 -26.27 6.87 16.07
N ILE A 65 -25.36 7.46 16.85
CA ILE A 65 -25.70 8.36 17.94
C ILE A 65 -26.30 9.63 17.32
N PRO A 66 -27.51 10.06 17.74
CA PRO A 66 -28.16 11.25 17.21
C PRO A 66 -27.29 12.50 17.32
N ASP A 67 -27.44 13.44 16.38
CA ASP A 67 -26.77 14.75 16.36
C ASP A 67 -25.23 14.67 16.37
N THR A 68 -24.66 13.61 15.81
CA THR A 68 -23.20 13.41 15.67
C THR A 68 -22.75 13.31 14.22
N ASP A 69 -23.60 13.64 13.25
CA ASP A 69 -23.26 13.71 11.82
C ASP A 69 -22.22 14.81 11.52
N HIS A 70 -22.27 15.94 12.23
CA HIS A 70 -21.27 16.99 12.13
C HIS A 70 -19.99 16.65 12.94
N PRO A 71 -18.77 16.82 12.39
CA PRO A 71 -17.52 16.41 13.05
C PRO A 71 -17.31 17.09 14.42
N ALA A 72 -17.53 18.41 14.50
CA ALA A 72 -17.47 19.12 15.78
C ALA A 72 -18.47 18.58 16.82
N ALA A 73 -19.67 18.15 16.40
CA ALA A 73 -20.67 17.62 17.31
C ALA A 73 -20.25 16.24 17.85
N ALA A 74 -19.72 15.37 16.99
CA ALA A 74 -19.18 14.08 17.39
C ALA A 74 -17.99 14.21 18.35
N LEU A 75 -17.03 15.08 18.05
CA LEU A 75 -15.87 15.34 18.93
C LEU A 75 -16.32 15.87 20.29
N TYR A 76 -17.26 16.82 20.30
CA TYR A 76 -17.83 17.37 21.53
C TYR A 76 -18.57 16.32 22.35
N TYR A 77 -19.32 15.43 21.69
CA TYR A 77 -19.98 14.30 22.33
C TYR A 77 -18.96 13.37 23.01
N LEU A 78 -17.89 12.99 22.30
CA LEU A 78 -16.85 12.09 22.81
C LEU A 78 -16.06 12.65 24.00
N LEU A 79 -15.85 13.97 24.05
CA LEU A 79 -15.19 14.65 25.17
C LEU A 79 -15.96 14.53 26.48
N ARG A 80 -17.28 14.40 26.41
CA ARG A 80 -18.18 14.28 27.58
C ARG A 80 -18.24 12.86 28.14
N LEU A 81 -17.77 11.87 27.38
CA LEU A 81 -17.75 10.49 27.83
C LEU A 81 -16.58 10.24 28.79
N ASN A 82 -16.82 9.39 29.79
CA ASN A 82 -15.80 8.98 30.76
C ASN A 82 -15.16 7.62 30.45
N GLU A 83 -15.60 6.99 29.37
CA GLU A 83 -15.10 5.69 28.94
C GLU A 83 -13.75 5.80 28.24
N ILE A 84 -12.90 4.78 28.43
CA ILE A 84 -11.63 4.67 27.70
C ILE A 84 -11.93 3.96 26.39
N SER A 85 -11.77 4.67 25.28
CA SER A 85 -12.10 4.19 23.95
C SER A 85 -11.01 4.41 22.91
N VAL A 86 -11.11 3.63 21.85
CA VAL A 86 -10.50 3.86 20.56
C VAL A 86 -11.55 4.50 19.66
N ASP A 87 -11.37 5.79 19.39
CA ASP A 87 -12.30 6.58 18.59
C ASP A 87 -11.72 6.75 17.18
N ILE A 88 -12.31 6.06 16.21
CA ILE A 88 -11.89 6.03 14.81
C ILE A 88 -12.68 7.07 14.03
N PHE A 89 -11.99 7.95 13.31
CA PHE A 89 -12.60 8.93 12.42
C PHE A 89 -12.22 8.64 10.98
N LEU A 90 -13.22 8.59 10.11
CA LEU A 90 -13.07 8.44 8.67
C LEU A 90 -13.22 9.80 8.00
N ASP A 91 -12.26 10.17 7.15
CA ASP A 91 -12.22 11.40 6.37
C ASP A 91 -12.36 12.69 7.20
N LEU A 92 -11.72 12.75 8.38
CA LEU A 92 -11.79 13.94 9.24
C LEU A 92 -10.89 15.07 8.75
N ALA A 93 -9.79 14.78 8.04
CA ALA A 93 -8.77 15.77 7.70
C ALA A 93 -9.35 16.96 6.93
N CYS A 94 -10.29 16.71 6.02
CA CYS A 94 -10.93 17.76 5.20
C CYS A 94 -11.77 18.74 6.03
N HIS A 95 -12.15 18.39 7.26
CA HIS A 95 -12.93 19.22 8.18
C HIS A 95 -12.09 19.97 9.21
N LEU A 96 -10.78 19.73 9.26
CA LEU A 96 -9.89 20.36 10.24
C LEU A 96 -9.49 21.81 9.88
N SER A 97 -9.98 22.33 8.75
CA SER A 97 -9.91 23.75 8.41
C SER A 97 -10.79 24.62 9.33
N ASP A 98 -11.85 24.04 9.90
CA ASP A 98 -12.67 24.69 10.91
C ASP A 98 -11.94 24.74 12.27
N ALA A 99 -11.73 25.95 12.78
CA ALA A 99 -10.96 26.18 14.02
C ALA A 99 -11.59 25.50 15.25
N ARG A 100 -12.93 25.39 15.29
CA ARG A 100 -13.64 24.74 16.39
C ARG A 100 -13.41 23.23 16.35
N THR A 101 -13.58 22.60 15.18
CA THR A 101 -13.35 21.18 14.96
C THR A 101 -11.90 20.80 15.28
N LEU A 102 -10.93 21.58 14.81
CA LEU A 102 -9.52 21.38 15.12
C LEU A 102 -9.23 21.47 16.62
N ARG A 103 -9.79 22.48 17.32
CA ARG A 103 -9.63 22.61 18.77
C ARG A 103 -10.21 21.39 19.51
N LEU A 104 -11.43 20.98 19.17
CA LEU A 104 -12.08 19.83 19.80
C LEU A 104 -11.31 18.52 19.58
N LEU A 105 -10.74 18.32 18.40
CA LEU A 105 -9.87 17.17 18.14
C LEU A 105 -8.64 17.18 19.05
N ARG A 106 -7.97 18.32 19.20
CA ARG A 106 -6.79 18.44 20.07
C ARG A 106 -7.13 18.20 21.54
N ASP A 107 -8.25 18.75 22.01
CA ASP A 107 -8.74 18.52 23.36
C ASP A 107 -9.04 17.02 23.58
N LEU A 108 -9.58 16.34 22.56
CA LEU A 108 -9.85 14.90 22.61
C LEU A 108 -8.55 14.09 22.68
N ILE A 109 -7.57 14.39 21.82
CA ILE A 109 -6.25 13.75 21.82
C ILE A 109 -5.57 13.91 23.19
N GLU A 110 -5.60 15.11 23.77
CA GLU A 110 -5.03 15.36 25.10
C GLU A 110 -5.75 14.56 26.20
N GLN A 111 -7.09 14.52 26.16
CA GLN A 111 -7.89 13.74 27.11
C GLN A 111 -7.58 12.23 26.99
N ARG A 112 -7.43 11.72 25.75
CA ARG A 112 -7.09 10.31 25.47
C ARG A 112 -5.68 9.98 25.94
N SER A 113 -4.72 10.89 25.78
CA SER A 113 -3.36 10.75 26.33
C SER A 113 -3.34 10.59 27.85
N LYS A 114 -4.22 11.30 28.57
CA LYS A 114 -4.31 11.24 30.04
C LYS A 114 -5.05 10.00 30.53
N ARG A 115 -6.09 9.57 29.81
CA ARG A 115 -6.98 8.47 30.21
C ARG A 115 -6.60 7.10 29.64
N GLY A 116 -5.63 7.04 28.72
CA GLY A 116 -5.20 5.80 28.07
C GLY A 116 -6.09 5.32 26.92
N GLY A 117 -6.89 6.22 26.34
CA GLY A 117 -7.62 5.97 25.10
C GLY A 117 -6.79 6.37 23.88
N GLN A 118 -7.37 6.23 22.69
CA GLN A 118 -6.69 6.56 21.44
C GLN A 118 -7.66 7.16 20.43
N VAL A 119 -7.22 8.19 19.71
CA VAL A 119 -7.87 8.68 18.48
C VAL A 119 -7.18 8.04 17.29
N VAL A 120 -7.96 7.51 16.35
CA VAL A 120 -7.43 6.96 15.10
C VAL A 120 -8.03 7.75 13.94
N LEU A 121 -7.19 8.38 13.13
CA LEU A 121 -7.60 9.15 11.96
C LEU A 121 -7.30 8.31 10.72
N ILE A 122 -8.33 8.02 9.92
CA ILE A 122 -8.20 7.29 8.65
C ILE A 122 -8.68 8.22 7.53
N ASP A 123 -7.77 8.59 6.64
CA ASP A 123 -8.07 9.45 5.50
C ASP A 123 -7.41 8.91 4.23
N HIS A 124 -7.93 9.29 3.07
CA HIS A 124 -7.33 8.90 1.78
C HIS A 124 -6.14 9.80 1.38
N SER A 125 -5.98 10.97 2.01
CA SER A 125 -4.96 11.99 1.68
C SER A 125 -4.33 12.58 2.95
N ASP A 126 -3.07 13.03 2.85
CA ASP A 126 -2.32 13.58 3.99
C ASP A 126 -2.52 15.11 4.11
N ASN A 127 -3.79 15.50 4.27
CA ASN A 127 -4.22 16.90 4.34
C ASN A 127 -4.39 17.40 5.78
N TYR A 128 -3.68 16.80 6.74
CA TYR A 128 -3.78 17.20 8.14
C TYR A 128 -3.03 18.51 8.42
N PRO A 129 -3.57 19.38 9.30
CA PRO A 129 -2.81 20.51 9.83
C PRO A 129 -1.51 20.07 10.51
N ASP A 130 -0.43 20.84 10.37
CA ASP A 130 0.91 20.50 10.89
C ASP A 130 0.93 20.19 12.39
N ILE A 131 0.03 20.83 13.15
CA ILE A 131 -0.10 20.59 14.59
C ILE A 131 -0.55 19.15 14.89
N ILE A 132 -1.48 18.61 14.09
CA ILE A 132 -1.93 17.22 14.21
C ILE A 132 -0.84 16.27 13.71
N ARG A 133 -0.15 16.60 12.62
CA ARG A 133 0.96 15.78 12.11
C ARG A 133 2.10 15.59 13.12
N ARG A 134 2.37 16.59 13.95
CA ARG A 134 3.41 16.51 14.99
C ARG A 134 2.99 15.72 16.23
N GLU A 135 1.69 15.69 16.53
CA GLU A 135 1.13 15.00 17.70
C GLU A 135 0.72 13.54 17.38
N ALA A 136 0.39 13.24 16.12
CA ALA A 136 -0.06 11.93 15.69
C ALA A 136 1.10 11.00 15.31
N THR A 137 0.98 9.72 15.68
CA THR A 137 1.90 8.68 15.24
C THR A 137 1.43 8.11 13.89
N PRO A 138 2.23 8.19 12.82
CA PRO A 138 1.84 7.60 11.54
C PRO A 138 1.84 6.07 11.63
N PHE A 139 0.83 5.43 11.06
CA PHE A 139 0.74 3.99 10.91
C PHE A 139 0.44 3.63 9.45
N GLU A 140 1.31 2.83 8.86
CA GLU A 140 1.26 2.47 7.45
C GLU A 140 0.64 1.08 7.28
N ILE A 141 -0.40 1.00 6.45
CA ILE A 141 -0.99 -0.28 6.04
C ILE A 141 -0.11 -0.92 4.99
N ARG A 142 0.35 -2.13 5.28
CA ARG A 142 1.24 -2.84 4.36
C ARG A 142 0.44 -3.46 3.22
N LEU A 143 1.08 -3.51 2.06
CA LEU A 143 0.62 -4.36 0.96
C LEU A 143 0.58 -5.83 1.42
N PRO A 144 -0.38 -6.61 0.90
CA PRO A 144 -0.57 -8.01 1.29
C PRO A 144 0.69 -8.83 1.02
N ASP A 145 1.01 -9.73 1.95
CA ASP A 145 2.06 -10.74 1.79
C ASP A 145 1.56 -11.94 0.98
N ASP A 146 2.46 -12.85 0.60
CA ASP A 146 2.13 -13.99 -0.28
C ASP A 146 1.01 -14.88 0.30
N ASP A 147 0.96 -15.05 1.62
CA ASP A 147 -0.08 -15.82 2.33
C ASP A 147 -1.43 -15.08 2.33
N GLU A 148 -1.43 -13.76 2.48
CA GLU A 148 -2.61 -12.93 2.36
C GLU A 148 -3.12 -12.87 0.91
N ILE A 149 -2.25 -12.73 -0.08
CA ILE A 149 -2.62 -12.77 -1.51
C ILE A 149 -3.27 -14.12 -1.82
N SER A 150 -2.66 -15.23 -1.40
CA SER A 150 -3.23 -16.58 -1.57
C SER A 150 -4.63 -16.70 -0.98
N ARG A 151 -4.84 -16.16 0.23
CA ARG A 151 -6.16 -16.14 0.87
C ARG A 151 -7.16 -15.28 0.11
N LEU A 152 -6.76 -14.08 -0.31
CA LEU A 152 -7.60 -13.15 -1.07
C LEU A 152 -8.06 -13.76 -2.39
N VAL A 153 -7.15 -14.35 -3.17
CA VAL A 153 -7.52 -15.05 -4.42
C VAL A 153 -8.51 -16.17 -4.13
N ARG A 154 -8.22 -17.02 -3.14
CA ARG A 154 -9.12 -18.15 -2.78
C ARG A 154 -10.47 -17.71 -2.24
N SER A 155 -10.56 -16.60 -1.50
CA SER A 155 -11.84 -16.08 -1.01
C SER A 155 -12.64 -15.44 -2.13
N THR A 156 -11.98 -14.72 -3.03
CA THR A 156 -12.63 -14.11 -4.20
C THR A 156 -13.16 -15.17 -5.14
N LEU A 157 -12.36 -16.19 -5.48
CA LEU A 157 -12.81 -17.33 -6.28
C LEU A 157 -14.01 -18.04 -5.64
N ARG A 158 -13.96 -18.29 -4.32
CA ARG A 158 -15.09 -18.92 -3.61
C ARG A 158 -16.36 -18.09 -3.67
N ARG A 159 -16.25 -16.77 -3.45
CA ARG A 159 -17.38 -15.84 -3.52
C ARG A 159 -17.99 -15.83 -4.92
N LEU A 160 -17.16 -15.70 -5.95
CA LEU A 160 -17.63 -15.69 -7.35
C LEU A 160 -18.23 -17.03 -7.77
N ASN A 161 -17.68 -18.15 -7.28
CA ASN A 161 -18.21 -19.48 -7.55
C ASN A 161 -19.60 -19.71 -6.92
N SER A 162 -19.93 -19.01 -5.84
CA SER A 162 -21.28 -19.03 -5.25
C SER A 162 -22.32 -18.34 -6.14
N ASP A 163 -21.92 -17.32 -6.90
CA ASP A 163 -22.81 -16.59 -7.80
C ASP A 163 -22.93 -17.28 -9.18
N LYS A 164 -21.79 -17.71 -9.75
CA LYS A 164 -21.71 -18.42 -11.03
C LYS A 164 -20.64 -19.51 -10.92
N PRO A 165 -20.94 -20.79 -11.20
CA PRO A 165 -19.96 -21.86 -11.12
C PRO A 165 -18.70 -21.57 -11.95
N ILE A 166 -17.53 -21.67 -11.32
CA ILE A 166 -16.22 -21.44 -11.92
C ILE A 166 -15.51 -22.78 -12.09
N THR A 167 -14.91 -22.98 -13.26
CA THR A 167 -14.01 -24.13 -13.49
C THR A 167 -12.58 -23.70 -13.22
N ALA A 168 -11.93 -24.28 -12.20
CA ALA A 168 -10.55 -23.97 -11.84
C ALA A 168 -9.64 -25.15 -12.21
N GLU A 169 -8.91 -25.02 -13.31
CA GLU A 169 -7.96 -26.02 -13.81
C GLU A 169 -6.55 -25.45 -13.71
N ILE A 170 -5.98 -25.50 -12.50
CA ILE A 170 -4.64 -24.95 -12.25
C ILE A 170 -3.84 -25.84 -11.31
N THR A 171 -2.57 -26.06 -11.64
CA THR A 171 -1.63 -26.77 -10.79
C THR A 171 -1.14 -25.88 -9.63
N ALA A 172 -0.54 -26.49 -8.61
CA ALA A 172 0.01 -25.74 -7.49
C ALA A 172 1.12 -24.76 -7.92
N ASP A 173 1.96 -25.15 -8.89
CA ASP A 173 3.08 -24.32 -9.38
C ASP A 173 2.59 -23.13 -10.22
N GLU A 174 1.59 -23.35 -11.07
CA GLU A 174 0.93 -22.29 -11.84
C GLU A 174 0.22 -21.30 -10.92
N PHE A 175 -0.45 -21.79 -9.88
CA PHE A 175 -1.08 -20.93 -8.88
C PHE A 175 -0.03 -20.03 -8.19
N GLN A 176 1.12 -20.60 -7.79
CA GLN A 176 2.22 -19.83 -7.21
C GLN A 176 2.79 -18.79 -8.18
N LEU A 177 2.82 -19.09 -9.48
CA LEU A 177 3.24 -18.13 -10.50
C LEU A 177 2.26 -16.94 -10.58
N ILE A 178 0.95 -17.19 -10.56
CA ILE A 178 -0.08 -16.14 -10.52
C ILE A 178 0.08 -15.27 -9.27
N LEU A 179 0.27 -15.88 -8.09
CA LEU A 179 0.45 -15.12 -6.84
C LEU A 179 1.63 -14.14 -6.93
N ARG A 180 2.76 -14.57 -7.48
CA ARG A 180 3.93 -13.68 -7.69
C ARG A 180 3.63 -12.54 -8.65
N HIS A 181 2.79 -12.78 -9.65
CA HIS A 181 2.34 -11.71 -10.54
C HIS A 181 1.44 -10.71 -9.84
N LEU A 182 0.68 -11.10 -8.82
CA LEU A 182 -0.17 -10.21 -8.03
C LEU A 182 0.59 -9.43 -6.94
N SER A 183 1.80 -9.83 -6.57
CA SER A 183 2.62 -9.14 -5.56
C SER A 183 2.89 -7.67 -5.94
N GLY A 184 2.77 -6.76 -4.97
CA GLY A 184 2.88 -5.31 -5.20
C GLY A 184 1.57 -4.61 -5.57
N LEU A 185 0.43 -5.30 -5.45
CA LEU A 185 -0.91 -4.73 -5.60
C LEU A 185 -1.62 -4.61 -4.25
N THR A 186 -2.54 -3.66 -4.15
CA THR A 186 -3.47 -3.56 -3.01
C THR A 186 -4.48 -4.71 -3.03
N ARG A 187 -5.14 -4.96 -1.90
CA ARG A 187 -6.14 -6.03 -1.76
C ARG A 187 -7.31 -5.80 -2.71
N GLY A 188 -7.80 -4.55 -2.77
CA GLY A 188 -8.84 -4.16 -3.72
C GLY A 188 -8.43 -4.33 -5.19
N GLN A 189 -7.16 -4.05 -5.53
CA GLN A 189 -6.64 -4.29 -6.88
C GLN A 189 -6.59 -5.79 -7.22
N ILE A 190 -6.16 -6.64 -6.27
CA ILE A 190 -6.13 -8.09 -6.45
C ILE A 190 -7.53 -8.63 -6.70
N GLU A 191 -8.49 -8.28 -5.85
CA GLU A 191 -9.88 -8.72 -6.00
C GLU A 191 -10.47 -8.29 -7.34
N ARG A 192 -10.19 -7.05 -7.76
CA ARG A 192 -10.62 -6.52 -9.05
C ARG A 192 -10.01 -7.29 -10.22
N ILE A 193 -8.69 -7.52 -10.24
CA ILE A 193 -8.04 -8.26 -11.32
C ILE A 193 -8.62 -9.67 -11.44
N ILE A 194 -8.79 -10.38 -10.32
CA ILE A 194 -9.35 -11.74 -10.34
C ILE A 194 -10.80 -11.72 -10.83
N THR A 195 -11.61 -10.79 -10.34
CA THR A 195 -13.02 -10.67 -10.76
C THR A 195 -13.13 -10.37 -12.26
N GLU A 196 -12.34 -9.44 -12.77
CA GLU A 196 -12.37 -9.07 -14.18
C GLU A 196 -11.77 -10.13 -15.11
N THR A 197 -10.86 -10.97 -14.62
CA THR A 197 -10.26 -12.05 -15.42
C THR A 197 -11.28 -13.17 -15.68
N ILE A 198 -12.08 -13.49 -14.68
CA ILE A 198 -13.04 -14.61 -14.70
C ILE A 198 -14.41 -14.18 -15.26
N ALA A 199 -14.65 -12.87 -15.38
CA ALA A 199 -15.94 -12.31 -15.77
C ALA A 199 -16.44 -12.87 -17.12
N ASP A 200 -15.54 -13.10 -18.07
CA ASP A 200 -15.90 -13.45 -19.44
C ASP A 200 -16.18 -14.95 -19.63
N ASP A 201 -15.32 -15.83 -19.09
CA ASP A 201 -15.36 -17.27 -19.38
C ASP A 201 -15.67 -18.17 -18.17
N ALA A 202 -15.73 -17.61 -16.96
CA ALA A 202 -15.88 -18.34 -15.70
C ALA A 202 -14.83 -19.46 -15.51
N LYS A 203 -13.61 -19.24 -16.03
CA LYS A 203 -12.48 -20.14 -15.83
C LYS A 203 -11.38 -19.48 -15.04
N PHE A 204 -10.58 -20.31 -14.38
CA PHE A 204 -9.35 -19.86 -13.73
C PHE A 204 -8.24 -20.85 -14.05
N ASP A 205 -7.38 -20.48 -15.00
CA ASP A 205 -6.31 -21.34 -15.54
C ASP A 205 -5.01 -20.54 -15.81
N ILE A 206 -4.01 -21.17 -16.41
CA ILE A 206 -2.71 -20.54 -16.66
C ILE A 206 -2.74 -19.46 -17.76
N SER A 207 -3.73 -19.49 -18.65
CA SER A 207 -3.86 -18.50 -19.74
C SER A 207 -4.15 -17.10 -19.19
N ASP A 208 -4.82 -17.04 -18.03
CA ASP A 208 -5.09 -15.84 -17.25
C ASP A 208 -3.84 -15.08 -16.83
N LEU A 209 -2.70 -15.76 -16.72
CA LEU A 209 -1.44 -15.13 -16.31
C LEU A 209 -1.08 -13.94 -17.21
N SER A 210 -1.35 -14.06 -18.52
CA SER A 210 -1.08 -13.00 -19.49
C SER A 210 -1.96 -11.76 -19.23
N ILE A 211 -3.24 -11.99 -18.96
CA ILE A 211 -4.24 -10.95 -18.63
C ILE A 211 -3.88 -10.28 -17.30
N ILE A 212 -3.60 -11.07 -16.27
CA ILE A 212 -3.20 -10.59 -14.94
C ILE A 212 -1.94 -9.73 -15.05
N ALA A 213 -0.93 -10.19 -15.80
CA ALA A 213 0.30 -9.43 -16.01
C ALA A 213 0.04 -8.11 -16.74
N GLN A 214 -0.81 -8.11 -17.77
CA GLN A 214 -1.17 -6.89 -18.50
C GLN A 214 -1.95 -5.91 -17.62
N ARG A 215 -2.98 -6.37 -16.90
CA ARG A 215 -3.80 -5.54 -16.01
C ARG A 215 -2.97 -4.95 -14.87
N LYS A 216 -2.05 -5.73 -14.28
CA LYS A 216 -1.10 -5.21 -13.28
C LYS A 216 -0.29 -4.04 -13.82
N ARG A 217 0.27 -4.16 -15.03
CA ARG A 217 1.05 -3.08 -15.64
C ARG A 217 0.21 -1.80 -15.78
N GLN A 218 -1.04 -1.93 -16.24
CA GLN A 218 -1.96 -0.80 -16.37
C GLN A 218 -2.27 -0.14 -15.03
N MET A 219 -2.58 -0.92 -13.98
CA MET A 219 -2.91 -0.37 -12.65
C MET A 219 -1.73 0.36 -12.01
N ILE A 220 -0.52 -0.16 -12.18
CA ILE A 220 0.68 0.46 -11.61
C ILE A 220 1.03 1.73 -12.36
N SER A 221 0.99 1.70 -13.70
CA SER A 221 1.18 2.90 -14.53
C SER A 221 0.13 3.99 -14.27
N ALA A 222 -1.09 3.64 -13.89
CA ALA A 222 -2.14 4.61 -13.58
C ALA A 222 -1.88 5.43 -12.30
N SER A 223 -1.02 4.94 -11.39
CA SER A 223 -0.64 5.67 -10.16
C SER A 223 0.21 6.91 -10.44
N GLY A 224 0.82 7.00 -11.63
CA GLY A 224 1.60 8.15 -12.09
C GLY A 224 3.06 8.21 -11.60
N LEU A 225 3.46 7.37 -10.65
CA LEU A 225 4.81 7.35 -10.08
C LEU A 225 5.69 6.23 -10.62
N LEU A 226 5.07 5.08 -10.88
CA LEU A 226 5.74 3.89 -11.40
C LEU A 226 5.18 3.53 -12.77
N GLU A 227 6.05 3.27 -13.73
CA GLU A 227 5.66 2.90 -15.08
C GLU A 227 6.38 1.62 -15.52
N PHE A 228 5.66 0.65 -16.06
CA PHE A 228 6.30 -0.50 -16.70
C PHE A 228 6.84 -0.11 -18.07
N VAL A 229 8.16 -0.19 -18.23
CA VAL A 229 8.83 0.12 -19.49
C VAL A 229 9.06 -1.16 -20.27
N GLY A 230 8.66 -1.16 -21.55
CA GLY A 230 9.02 -2.22 -22.48
C GLY A 230 10.54 -2.27 -22.66
N ALA A 231 11.13 -3.46 -22.46
CA ALA A 231 12.57 -3.69 -22.55
C ALA A 231 12.94 -4.66 -23.70
N PRO A 232 12.75 -4.29 -24.98
CA PRO A 232 13.25 -5.09 -26.09
C PRO A 232 14.74 -4.85 -26.40
N ALA A 233 15.47 -4.07 -25.60
CA ALA A 233 16.86 -3.71 -25.88
C ALA A 233 17.84 -4.82 -25.46
N THR A 234 18.79 -5.16 -26.32
CA THR A 234 19.85 -6.12 -25.98
C THR A 234 21.14 -5.40 -25.55
N LEU A 235 21.99 -6.06 -24.74
CA LEU A 235 23.31 -5.52 -24.37
C LEU A 235 24.25 -5.40 -25.58
N GLU A 236 23.99 -6.14 -26.66
CA GLU A 236 24.80 -6.13 -27.88
C GLU A 236 24.58 -4.86 -28.71
N GLU A 237 23.36 -4.31 -28.69
CA GLU A 237 23.02 -3.04 -29.33
C GLU A 237 23.69 -1.82 -28.69
N ILE A 238 24.23 -1.96 -27.47
CA ILE A 238 24.95 -0.89 -26.78
C ILE A 238 26.41 -0.89 -27.23
N GLY A 239 26.81 0.14 -27.97
CA GLY A 239 28.22 0.38 -28.30
C GLY A 239 29.08 0.64 -27.05
N GLY A 240 30.21 -0.08 -26.92
CA GLY A 240 31.14 0.07 -25.80
C GLY A 240 30.61 -0.45 -24.46
N MET A 241 30.91 0.27 -23.38
CA MET A 241 30.53 -0.06 -21.99
C MET A 241 30.98 -1.45 -21.51
N ASP A 242 32.15 -1.93 -21.98
CA ASP A 242 32.64 -3.28 -21.69
C ASP A 242 32.76 -3.58 -20.20
N ARG A 243 33.12 -2.58 -19.38
CA ARG A 243 33.16 -2.70 -17.93
C ARG A 243 31.78 -2.97 -17.33
N LEU A 244 30.74 -2.30 -17.82
CA LEU A 244 29.37 -2.51 -17.37
C LEU A 244 28.89 -3.90 -17.81
N LYS A 245 29.10 -4.28 -19.07
CA LYS A 245 28.74 -5.60 -19.60
C LYS A 245 29.39 -6.73 -18.79
N ALA A 246 30.70 -6.63 -18.52
CA ALA A 246 31.41 -7.58 -17.69
C ALA A 246 30.92 -7.58 -16.22
N TRP A 247 30.56 -6.41 -15.68
CA TRP A 247 30.02 -6.30 -14.32
C TRP A 247 28.65 -6.97 -14.19
N LEU A 248 27.78 -6.81 -15.19
CA LEU A 248 26.44 -7.40 -15.27
C LEU A 248 26.50 -8.92 -15.40
N GLY A 249 27.34 -9.44 -16.31
CA GLY A 249 27.47 -10.88 -16.54
C GLY A 249 27.96 -11.63 -15.30
N LYS A 250 28.88 -11.04 -14.52
CA LYS A 250 29.33 -11.63 -13.24
C LYS A 250 28.23 -11.71 -12.17
N ARG A 251 27.14 -10.94 -12.31
CA ARG A 251 26.12 -10.75 -11.28
C ARG A 251 24.73 -11.25 -11.64
N GLU A 252 24.56 -11.81 -12.83
CA GLU A 252 23.28 -12.37 -13.28
C GLU A 252 22.72 -13.40 -12.29
N ASN A 253 23.59 -14.29 -11.78
CA ASN A 253 23.20 -15.37 -10.87
C ASN A 253 23.08 -14.96 -9.39
N VAL A 254 23.41 -13.71 -9.04
CA VAL A 254 23.36 -13.22 -7.64
C VAL A 254 21.92 -13.16 -7.12
N PHE A 255 20.94 -13.06 -8.01
CA PHE A 255 19.53 -13.04 -7.64
C PHE A 255 18.89 -14.44 -7.51
N SER A 256 19.67 -15.51 -7.63
CA SER A 256 19.18 -16.89 -7.47
C SER A 256 18.92 -17.25 -6.00
N LYS A 257 18.04 -18.24 -5.76
CA LYS A 257 17.81 -18.78 -4.41
C LYS A 257 19.10 -19.32 -3.77
N GLN A 258 19.95 -19.96 -4.57
CA GLN A 258 21.24 -20.50 -4.13
C GLN A 258 22.21 -19.38 -3.71
N ALA A 259 22.29 -18.29 -4.47
CA ALA A 259 23.10 -17.13 -4.11
C ALA A 259 22.66 -16.48 -2.79
N ARG A 260 21.34 -16.36 -2.56
CA ARG A 260 20.80 -15.88 -1.28
C ARG A 260 21.12 -16.83 -0.13
N ALA A 261 20.96 -18.14 -0.33
CA ALA A 261 21.28 -19.15 0.69
C ALA A 261 22.78 -19.17 1.04
N PHE A 262 23.65 -18.89 0.06
CA PHE A 262 25.09 -18.72 0.27
C PHE A 262 25.46 -17.41 0.99
N GLY A 263 24.52 -16.49 1.17
CA GLY A 263 24.76 -15.20 1.81
C GLY A 263 25.41 -14.16 0.90
N LEU A 264 25.31 -14.29 -0.43
CA LEU A 264 25.79 -13.25 -1.33
C LEU A 264 24.94 -11.98 -1.16
N PRO A 265 25.56 -10.82 -0.91
CA PRO A 265 24.83 -9.57 -0.80
C PRO A 265 24.21 -9.21 -2.15
N ALA A 266 23.02 -8.61 -2.12
CA ALA A 266 22.42 -8.02 -3.31
C ALA A 266 23.38 -6.96 -3.88
N PRO A 267 23.52 -6.85 -5.21
CA PRO A 267 24.41 -5.87 -5.81
C PRO A 267 23.94 -4.46 -5.44
N ARG A 268 24.91 -3.59 -5.10
CA ARG A 268 24.64 -2.16 -4.93
C ARG A 268 24.14 -1.58 -6.26
N GLY A 269 23.21 -0.62 -6.20
CA GLY A 269 22.63 0.02 -7.37
C GLY A 269 23.67 0.60 -8.33
N ILE A 270 23.28 0.80 -9.58
CA ILE A 270 24.12 1.37 -10.64
C ILE A 270 23.73 2.84 -10.81
N LEU A 271 24.72 3.75 -10.75
CA LEU A 271 24.53 5.15 -11.09
C LEU A 271 25.14 5.44 -12.47
N LEU A 272 24.30 5.86 -13.42
CA LEU A 272 24.71 6.16 -14.80
C LEU A 272 24.88 7.67 -15.02
N LEU A 273 26.12 8.15 -14.92
CA LEU A 273 26.48 9.56 -15.18
C LEU A 273 26.92 9.77 -16.64
N GLY A 274 26.68 10.96 -17.18
CA GLY A 274 26.95 11.28 -18.59
C GLY A 274 26.08 12.42 -19.13
N VAL A 275 26.40 12.90 -20.32
CA VAL A 275 25.62 13.93 -21.03
C VAL A 275 24.27 13.39 -21.53
N GLN A 276 23.34 14.29 -21.84
CA GLN A 276 22.09 13.92 -22.51
C GLN A 276 22.39 13.21 -23.83
N GLY A 277 21.63 12.18 -24.17
CA GLY A 277 21.85 11.37 -25.38
C GLY A 277 22.93 10.28 -25.26
N ALA A 278 23.64 10.16 -24.13
CA ALA A 278 24.67 9.12 -23.92
C ALA A 278 24.11 7.69 -23.71
N GLY A 279 22.83 7.43 -24.02
CA GLY A 279 22.23 6.09 -23.96
C GLY A 279 21.88 5.57 -22.57
N LYS A 280 21.83 6.41 -21.52
CA LYS A 280 21.51 6.00 -20.13
C LYS A 280 20.20 5.22 -20.00
N SER A 281 19.12 5.77 -20.57
CA SER A 281 17.79 5.15 -20.57
C SER A 281 17.79 3.84 -21.37
N TYR A 282 18.59 3.77 -22.44
CA TYR A 282 18.76 2.55 -23.23
C TYR A 282 19.50 1.46 -22.44
N CYS A 283 20.51 1.86 -21.64
CA CYS A 283 21.22 0.95 -20.75
C CYS A 283 20.29 0.34 -19.70
N ALA A 284 19.39 1.13 -19.10
CA ALA A 284 18.41 0.62 -18.15
C ALA A 284 17.51 -0.48 -18.77
N LYS A 285 17.05 -0.27 -20.01
CA LYS A 285 16.31 -1.28 -20.79
C LYS A 285 17.14 -2.55 -21.00
N ALA A 286 18.37 -2.42 -21.49
CA ALA A 286 19.23 -3.58 -21.75
C ALA A 286 19.61 -4.36 -20.48
N ILE A 287 19.79 -3.69 -19.34
CA ILE A 287 20.04 -4.34 -18.04
C ILE A 287 18.85 -5.22 -17.63
N ALA A 288 17.63 -4.70 -17.74
CA ALA A 288 16.42 -5.45 -17.40
C ALA A 288 16.25 -6.69 -18.30
N THR A 289 16.50 -6.54 -19.60
CA THR A 289 16.47 -7.65 -20.57
C THR A 289 17.54 -8.69 -20.25
N ALA A 290 18.77 -8.27 -20.00
CA ALA A 290 19.89 -9.16 -19.67
C ALA A 290 19.62 -9.98 -18.40
N TRP A 291 19.02 -9.38 -17.38
CA TRP A 291 18.66 -10.06 -16.15
C TRP A 291 17.31 -10.79 -16.20
N LYS A 292 16.58 -10.70 -17.33
CA LYS A 292 15.24 -11.28 -17.53
C LYS A 292 14.26 -10.84 -16.44
N ARG A 293 14.30 -9.56 -16.09
CA ARG A 293 13.44 -8.95 -15.06
C ARG A 293 12.57 -7.85 -15.66
N PRO A 294 11.36 -7.61 -15.10
CA PRO A 294 10.59 -6.44 -15.47
C PRO A 294 11.36 -5.15 -15.18
N LEU A 295 11.26 -4.17 -16.09
CA LEU A 295 11.75 -2.82 -15.89
C LEU A 295 10.59 -1.94 -15.40
N VAL A 296 10.78 -1.33 -14.24
CA VAL A 296 9.86 -0.34 -13.68
C VAL A 296 10.62 0.99 -13.61
N ARG A 297 10.11 2.02 -14.29
CA ARG A 297 10.62 3.38 -14.22
C ARG A 297 9.88 4.12 -13.11
N MET A 298 10.63 4.78 -12.24
CA MET A 298 10.11 5.75 -11.28
C MET A 298 10.38 7.15 -11.81
N ASP A 299 9.31 7.90 -12.03
CA ASP A 299 9.39 9.29 -12.50
C ASP A 299 9.47 10.22 -11.28
N VAL A 300 10.68 10.67 -10.97
CA VAL A 300 10.92 11.56 -9.85
C VAL A 300 10.44 12.99 -10.16
N GLY A 301 10.40 13.39 -11.43
CA GLY A 301 9.86 14.69 -11.84
C GLY A 301 8.39 14.85 -11.47
N ALA A 302 7.59 13.78 -11.59
CA ALA A 302 6.19 13.76 -11.20
C ALA A 302 5.93 13.98 -9.69
N LEU A 303 6.96 13.82 -8.84
CA LEU A 303 6.85 14.06 -7.40
C LEU A 303 6.85 15.56 -7.05
N TYR A 304 7.51 16.42 -7.83
CA TYR A 304 7.68 17.84 -7.51
C TYR A 304 6.50 18.73 -7.96
N ASP A 305 5.66 18.23 -8.88
CA ASP A 305 4.52 18.99 -9.44
C ASP A 305 3.32 19.12 -8.49
N ARG A 306 3.29 18.43 -7.34
CA ARG A 306 2.16 18.44 -6.39
C ARG A 306 2.64 18.44 -4.94
N TYR A 307 2.40 19.55 -4.24
CA TYR A 307 2.49 19.78 -2.80
C TYR A 307 3.59 19.00 -2.03
N ILE A 308 4.60 19.74 -1.55
CA ILE A 308 5.83 19.31 -0.87
C ILE A 308 5.66 18.22 0.22
N GLY A 309 4.47 18.07 0.83
CA GLY A 309 4.18 17.01 1.82
C GLY A 309 3.68 15.68 1.23
N GLU A 310 2.90 15.69 0.15
CA GLU A 310 2.42 14.45 -0.49
C GLU A 310 3.55 13.72 -1.24
N SER A 311 4.56 14.46 -1.71
CA SER A 311 5.68 13.95 -2.50
C SER A 311 6.50 12.89 -1.75
N GLU A 312 6.89 13.13 -0.49
CA GLU A 312 7.74 12.17 0.25
C GLU A 312 7.01 10.84 0.49
N ARG A 313 5.74 10.91 0.88
CA ARG A 313 4.93 9.72 1.10
C ARG A 313 4.73 8.93 -0.19
N ARG A 314 4.39 9.63 -1.28
CA ARG A 314 4.26 9.01 -2.61
C ARG A 314 5.54 8.30 -3.05
N LEU A 315 6.70 8.90 -2.82
CA LEU A 315 7.99 8.26 -3.06
C LEU A 315 8.16 6.99 -2.22
N ARG A 316 7.85 7.06 -0.92
CA ARG A 316 7.91 5.91 -0.01
C ARG A 316 6.98 4.78 -0.44
N ASP A 317 5.73 5.10 -0.79
CA ASP A 317 4.73 4.15 -1.29
C ASP A 317 5.22 3.48 -2.58
N ALA A 318 5.79 4.25 -3.51
CA ALA A 318 6.36 3.74 -4.76
C ALA A 318 7.57 2.81 -4.52
N LEU A 319 8.44 3.14 -3.57
CA LEU A 319 9.56 2.29 -3.18
C LEU A 319 9.07 0.98 -2.55
N HIS A 320 8.14 1.04 -1.59
CA HIS A 320 7.56 -0.15 -0.97
C HIS A 320 6.81 -1.02 -1.96
N GLN A 321 6.08 -0.41 -2.91
CA GLN A 321 5.45 -1.13 -3.99
C GLN A 321 6.48 -1.84 -4.88
N SER A 322 7.58 -1.18 -5.20
CA SER A 322 8.68 -1.75 -5.99
C SER A 322 9.37 -2.91 -5.28
N GLU A 323 9.60 -2.80 -3.97
CA GLU A 323 10.12 -3.88 -3.13
C GLU A 323 9.20 -5.11 -3.14
N ARG A 324 7.88 -4.88 -3.07
CA ARG A 324 6.87 -5.96 -3.11
C ARG A 324 6.74 -6.62 -4.47
N MET A 325 7.08 -5.93 -5.55
CA MET A 325 7.15 -6.52 -6.88
C MET A 325 8.42 -7.33 -7.12
N ALA A 326 9.41 -7.29 -6.21
CA ALA A 326 10.69 -7.93 -6.42
C ALA A 326 10.53 -9.42 -6.81
N PRO A 327 11.26 -9.90 -7.83
CA PRO A 327 12.44 -9.27 -8.45
C PRO A 327 12.11 -8.38 -9.67
N VAL A 328 12.45 -7.08 -9.59
CA VAL A 328 12.35 -6.09 -10.68
C VAL A 328 13.63 -5.27 -10.79
N VAL A 329 13.86 -4.66 -11.95
CA VAL A 329 14.83 -3.57 -12.11
C VAL A 329 14.06 -2.26 -11.94
N LEU A 330 14.34 -1.53 -10.86
CA LEU A 330 13.83 -0.19 -10.64
C LEU A 330 14.79 0.83 -11.26
N TRP A 331 14.34 1.52 -12.30
CA TRP A 331 15.04 2.63 -12.91
C TRP A 331 14.50 3.95 -12.35
N ILE A 332 15.36 4.67 -11.63
CA ILE A 332 15.07 6.02 -11.14
C ILE A 332 15.65 7.00 -12.15
N ASP A 333 14.78 7.74 -12.84
CA ASP A 333 15.22 8.71 -13.84
C ASP A 333 15.35 10.10 -13.22
N GLU A 334 16.28 10.90 -13.75
CA GLU A 334 16.52 12.29 -13.34
C GLU A 334 16.68 12.51 -11.81
N ILE A 335 17.40 11.60 -11.15
CA ILE A 335 17.64 11.68 -9.69
C ILE A 335 18.33 12.98 -9.27
N GLU A 336 19.00 13.69 -10.19
CA GLU A 336 19.59 15.01 -9.94
C GLU A 336 18.57 16.14 -9.78
N LYS A 337 17.33 15.93 -10.21
CA LYS A 337 16.22 16.85 -9.95
C LYS A 337 15.57 16.62 -8.58
N ALA A 338 16.03 15.58 -7.86
CA ALA A 338 15.52 15.20 -6.55
C ALA A 338 16.12 16.01 -5.39
#